data_AF-A0A2E7BQW5-F1
#
_entry.id   AF-A0A2E7BQW5-F1
#
_cell.length_a   1.000
_cell.length_b   1.000
_cell.length_c   1.000
_cell.angle_alpha   90.00
_cell.angle_beta   90.00
_cell.angle_gamma   90.00
#
_symmetry.space_group_name_H-M   'P 1'
#
loop_
_entity.id
_entity.type
_entity.pdbx_description
1 polymer ?
#
loop_
_entity_poly.entity_id
_entity_poly.type
_entity_poly.pdbx_seq_one_letter_code
_entity_poly.pdbx_strand_id
1 'polypeptide(L)'
;MYCRFLIIGLFLWTGACVGSESGQCSTSADCAPGMICHNAACIEDFSRQADAGGGGGGGGGGGGPVHCRVTADCPDHQYCYLGTAECRDLEPPGCRTDAQCRADERCEIAEGRSIGTCGGGGGGSGCVGDGDCGAGERCEDGRCIGLPDGDCVDRQDCPASLSCQDGNCVRLPSRLGEDCGDEQECGSGETCLRVTDTDTICTQACGRGDDCPSGYFCYNLAGGRICLDDRLLQPAATADLRTGDQCVQENAARVCQSLLCLGQIQTTCRSNCSRDNHCQAGQNCHLFQGMREDGTSFMVDLCAEPGEFGGRPGRSGPGSFCMGHDECVSGACIENVCRSICCNSSDCPGGEVCSLQSFALDAETTRMATICLPTQGGTQPGRAQAGASCRQPTDCRSARCLVPQGEDQGFCLDSCCGHSECSGTSVCLTNFLEGPPAALVNLCLP
;
A
#
# COMPACT_ATOMS: atom_id res chain seq x y z
N MET A 1 -22.05 -45.18 -2.08
CA MET A 1 -22.83 -46.17 -1.30
C MET A 1 -22.23 -46.27 0.10
N TYR A 2 -23.05 -46.23 1.15
CA TYR A 2 -22.60 -46.16 2.54
C TYR A 2 -21.81 -47.42 2.97
N CYS A 3 -20.53 -47.27 3.31
CA CYS A 3 -19.81 -48.23 4.16
C CYS A 3 -19.58 -47.59 5.53
N ARG A 4 -20.42 -47.98 6.50
CA ARG A 4 -20.28 -47.60 7.91
C ARG A 4 -19.24 -48.53 8.56
N PHE A 5 -18.19 -47.96 9.13
CA PHE A 5 -17.16 -48.68 9.89
C PHE A 5 -17.70 -49.07 11.28
N LEU A 6 -17.49 -50.33 11.66
CA LEU A 6 -17.56 -50.80 13.04
C LEU A 6 -16.29 -51.59 13.34
N ILE A 7 -15.56 -51.18 14.37
CA ILE A 7 -14.28 -51.74 14.81
C ILE A 7 -14.54 -52.88 15.79
N ILE A 8 -14.13 -54.12 15.48
CA ILE A 8 -13.71 -55.15 16.47
C ILE A 8 -12.70 -56.12 15.82
N GLY A 9 -11.50 -56.24 16.42
CA GLY A 9 -10.75 -57.50 16.61
C GLY A 9 -10.06 -58.21 15.44
N LEU A 10 -8.71 -58.27 15.52
CA LEU A 10 -7.74 -59.27 15.05
C LEU A 10 -8.07 -60.28 13.90
N PHE A 11 -7.06 -60.42 13.03
CA PHE A 11 -6.74 -61.48 12.04
C PHE A 11 -7.12 -61.28 10.56
N LEU A 12 -6.07 -61.45 9.73
CA LEU A 12 -5.98 -61.94 8.33
C LEU A 12 -6.73 -61.16 7.23
N TRP A 13 -5.93 -60.46 6.42
CA TRP A 13 -6.31 -59.91 5.13
C TRP A 13 -6.40 -61.01 4.06
N THR A 14 -7.62 -61.38 3.67
CA THR A 14 -7.93 -61.78 2.29
C THR A 14 -9.25 -61.14 1.91
N GLY A 15 -9.17 -60.00 1.23
CA GLY A 15 -10.31 -59.33 0.61
C GLY A 15 -10.14 -59.33 -0.90
N ALA A 16 -10.70 -60.33 -1.58
CA ALA A 16 -10.95 -60.28 -3.01
C ALA A 16 -12.19 -59.39 -3.25
N CYS A 17 -12.10 -58.42 -4.16
CA CYS A 17 -13.27 -57.76 -4.72
C CYS A 17 -13.57 -58.34 -6.10
N VAL A 18 -14.83 -58.74 -6.24
CA VAL A 18 -15.47 -59.33 -7.42
C VAL A 18 -16.01 -58.22 -8.32
N GLY A 19 -15.68 -58.29 -9.62
CA GLY A 19 -16.53 -57.99 -10.78
C GLY A 19 -17.13 -56.58 -10.94
N SER A 20 -16.56 -55.80 -11.86
CA SER A 20 -17.27 -54.74 -12.59
C SER A 20 -17.02 -54.93 -14.09
N GLU A 21 -17.94 -55.61 -14.77
CA GLU A 21 -17.94 -55.78 -16.24
C GLU A 21 -18.45 -54.53 -16.98
N SER A 22 -18.72 -53.40 -16.31
CA SER A 22 -19.33 -52.23 -16.95
C SER A 22 -18.34 -51.12 -17.35
N GLY A 23 -17.04 -51.25 -17.07
CA GLY A 23 -16.02 -50.26 -17.48
C GLY A 23 -16.21 -48.85 -16.89
N GLN A 24 -17.17 -48.66 -15.98
CA GLN A 24 -17.46 -47.38 -15.34
C GLN A 24 -16.76 -47.24 -13.99
N CYS A 25 -16.28 -46.04 -13.70
CA CYS A 25 -15.53 -45.74 -12.47
C CYS A 25 -15.96 -44.39 -11.87
N SER A 26 -15.80 -44.23 -10.56
CA SER A 26 -15.97 -42.96 -9.85
C SER A 26 -14.64 -42.42 -9.31
N THR A 27 -13.69 -43.31 -9.05
CA THR A 27 -12.31 -43.02 -8.66
C THR A 27 -11.37 -44.03 -9.30
N SER A 28 -10.07 -43.72 -9.39
CA SER A 28 -9.07 -44.67 -9.93
C SER A 28 -8.90 -45.94 -9.09
N ALA A 29 -9.41 -45.98 -7.85
CA ALA A 29 -9.44 -47.18 -7.02
C ALA A 29 -10.49 -48.20 -7.49
N ASP A 30 -11.45 -47.77 -8.32
CA ASP A 30 -12.48 -48.62 -8.91
C ASP A 30 -11.97 -49.38 -10.15
N CYS A 31 -10.80 -48.99 -10.67
CA CYS A 31 -10.21 -49.54 -11.89
C CYS A 31 -9.22 -50.68 -11.60
N ALA A 32 -8.97 -51.51 -12.62
CA ALA A 32 -7.94 -52.55 -12.54
C ALA A 32 -6.54 -51.93 -12.31
N PRO A 33 -5.60 -52.66 -11.69
CA PRO A 33 -4.23 -52.19 -11.50
C PRO A 33 -3.59 -51.75 -12.83
N GLY A 34 -3.09 -50.52 -12.89
CA GLY A 34 -2.52 -49.93 -14.11
C GLY A 34 -3.53 -49.14 -14.95
N MET A 35 -4.72 -48.84 -14.43
CA MET A 35 -5.70 -47.95 -15.06
C MET A 35 -6.06 -46.78 -14.15
N ILE A 36 -6.46 -45.65 -14.74
CA ILE A 36 -7.00 -44.47 -14.04
C ILE A 36 -8.44 -44.20 -14.48
N CYS A 37 -9.22 -43.60 -13.58
CA CYS A 37 -10.58 -43.19 -13.90
C CYS A 37 -10.57 -41.84 -14.62
N HIS A 38 -11.08 -41.80 -15.86
CA HIS A 38 -11.20 -40.59 -16.64
C HIS A 38 -12.58 -40.52 -17.30
N ASN A 39 -13.34 -39.45 -17.03
CA ASN A 39 -14.73 -39.26 -17.51
C ASN A 39 -15.62 -40.50 -17.29
N ALA A 40 -15.56 -41.03 -16.06
CA ALA A 40 -16.29 -42.21 -15.64
C ALA A 40 -15.99 -43.51 -16.41
N ALA A 41 -14.84 -43.58 -17.10
CA ALA A 41 -14.33 -44.80 -17.74
C ALA A 41 -12.90 -45.12 -17.28
N CYS A 42 -12.59 -46.41 -17.11
CA CYS A 42 -11.22 -46.84 -16.81
C CYS A 42 -10.38 -46.86 -18.09
N ILE A 43 -9.28 -46.11 -18.10
CA ILE A 43 -8.30 -46.07 -19.20
C ILE A 43 -6.92 -46.48 -18.69
N GLU A 44 -6.07 -47.05 -19.55
CA GLU A 44 -4.71 -47.46 -19.20
C GLU A 44 -3.83 -46.28 -18.77
N ASP A 45 -3.11 -46.44 -17.65
CA ASP A 45 -2.19 -45.46 -17.08
C ASP A 45 -0.82 -45.56 -17.78
N PHE A 46 -0.62 -44.78 -18.84
CA PHE A 46 0.63 -44.76 -19.60
C PHE A 46 1.77 -43.98 -18.91
N SER A 47 1.53 -43.45 -17.70
CA SER A 47 2.53 -42.66 -16.95
C SER A 47 3.65 -43.51 -16.35
N ARG A 48 3.51 -44.86 -16.33
CA ARG A 48 4.47 -45.78 -15.69
C ARG A 48 5.35 -46.58 -16.66
N GLN A 49 5.34 -46.27 -17.95
CA GLN A 49 6.14 -47.03 -18.94
C GLN A 49 7.47 -46.37 -19.35
N ALA A 50 7.99 -45.47 -18.52
CA ALA A 50 9.33 -44.92 -18.66
C ALA A 50 10.00 -44.89 -17.28
N ASP A 51 10.42 -46.04 -16.75
CA ASP A 51 11.48 -46.13 -15.74
C ASP A 51 11.95 -47.58 -15.55
N ALA A 52 12.85 -48.02 -16.44
CA ALA A 52 13.77 -49.12 -16.18
C ALA A 52 15.06 -48.92 -17.01
N GLY A 53 16.13 -48.41 -16.38
CA GLY A 53 17.47 -48.40 -16.97
C GLY A 53 18.31 -47.22 -16.51
N GLY A 54 19.29 -47.46 -15.62
CA GLY A 54 20.11 -46.42 -15.01
C GLY A 54 21.36 -46.00 -15.79
N GLY A 55 22.07 -45.04 -15.18
CA GLY A 55 23.53 -44.88 -15.28
C GLY A 55 24.10 -44.12 -16.48
N GLY A 56 24.55 -42.89 -16.21
CA GLY A 56 25.82 -42.38 -16.76
C GLY A 56 25.78 -41.52 -18.04
N GLY A 57 26.14 -40.25 -17.89
CA GLY A 57 27.09 -39.56 -18.76
C GLY A 57 26.62 -38.98 -20.09
N GLY A 58 26.81 -37.66 -20.25
CA GLY A 58 27.33 -37.05 -21.47
C GLY A 58 26.35 -36.63 -22.57
N GLY A 59 26.22 -35.30 -22.71
CA GLY A 59 26.03 -34.48 -23.92
C GLY A 59 25.53 -35.08 -25.25
N GLY A 60 24.68 -34.29 -25.92
CA GLY A 60 24.50 -34.33 -27.37
C GLY A 60 23.04 -34.50 -27.79
N GLY A 61 22.57 -33.61 -28.67
CA GLY A 61 21.17 -33.51 -29.07
C GLY A 61 20.66 -34.65 -29.96
N GLY A 62 19.33 -34.70 -30.05
CA GLY A 62 18.59 -35.61 -30.91
C GLY A 62 17.11 -35.23 -30.93
N GLY A 63 16.77 -34.23 -31.75
CA GLY A 63 15.38 -33.88 -32.06
C GLY A 63 14.72 -34.99 -32.88
N GLY A 64 13.84 -35.76 -32.24
CA GLY A 64 12.72 -36.40 -32.93
C GLY A 64 11.51 -35.46 -32.85
N PRO A 65 10.63 -35.44 -33.86
CA PRO A 65 9.42 -34.62 -33.80
C PRO A 65 8.59 -35.04 -32.60
N VAL A 66 8.36 -34.09 -31.66
CA VAL A 66 7.43 -34.28 -30.55
C VAL A 66 6.04 -34.40 -31.18
N HIS A 67 5.52 -35.62 -31.23
CA HIS A 67 4.20 -35.87 -31.75
C HIS A 67 3.14 -35.43 -30.73
N CYS A 68 2.48 -34.31 -31.01
CA CYS A 68 1.40 -33.80 -30.17
C CYS A 68 0.06 -34.49 -30.53
N ARG A 69 -0.79 -34.74 -29.54
CA ARG A 69 -2.16 -35.26 -29.71
C ARG A 69 -3.20 -34.18 -29.44
N VAL A 70 -2.90 -33.27 -28.52
CA VAL A 70 -3.71 -32.11 -28.17
C VAL A 70 -2.84 -30.88 -28.01
N THR A 71 -3.43 -29.70 -28.09
CA THR A 71 -2.72 -28.42 -27.89
C THR A 71 -1.96 -28.39 -26.55
N ALA A 72 -2.47 -29.06 -25.51
CA ALA A 72 -1.84 -29.14 -24.18
C ALA A 72 -0.48 -29.87 -24.18
N ASP A 73 -0.17 -30.67 -25.20
CA ASP A 73 1.12 -31.36 -25.31
C ASP A 73 2.24 -30.42 -25.80
N CYS A 74 1.88 -29.24 -26.29
CA CYS A 74 2.80 -28.23 -26.82
C CYS A 74 3.07 -27.13 -25.79
N PRO A 75 4.27 -26.51 -25.81
CA PRO A 75 4.56 -25.30 -25.04
C PRO A 75 3.49 -24.22 -25.20
N ASP A 76 3.35 -23.33 -24.22
CA ASP A 76 2.26 -22.35 -24.19
C ASP A 76 2.22 -21.42 -25.42
N HIS A 77 3.36 -21.17 -26.07
CA HIS A 77 3.49 -20.41 -27.31
C HIS A 77 3.18 -21.20 -28.60
N GLN A 78 2.76 -22.45 -28.48
CA GLN A 78 2.51 -23.36 -29.60
C GLN A 78 1.15 -24.03 -29.50
N TYR A 79 0.69 -24.56 -30.65
CA TYR A 79 -0.51 -25.37 -30.75
C TYR A 79 -0.24 -26.66 -31.53
N CYS A 80 -1.04 -27.68 -31.25
CA CYS A 80 -0.93 -28.95 -31.95
C CYS A 80 -1.65 -28.90 -33.30
N TYR A 81 -0.90 -29.03 -34.41
CA TYR A 81 -1.49 -29.16 -35.72
C TYR A 81 -1.85 -30.63 -35.98
N LEU A 82 -3.11 -30.99 -35.75
CA LEU A 82 -3.62 -32.38 -35.85
C LEU A 82 -3.36 -33.04 -37.22
N GLY A 83 -3.17 -32.26 -38.29
CA GLY A 83 -2.87 -32.77 -39.62
C GLY A 83 -1.46 -33.37 -39.77
N THR A 84 -0.48 -32.94 -38.96
CA THR A 84 0.91 -33.46 -38.99
C THR A 84 1.38 -33.97 -37.63
N ALA A 85 0.57 -33.80 -36.57
CA ALA A 85 0.94 -34.09 -35.19
C ALA A 85 2.22 -33.36 -34.76
N GLU A 86 2.38 -32.10 -35.19
CA GLU A 86 3.52 -31.25 -34.82
C GLU A 86 3.05 -30.01 -34.07
N CYS A 87 3.82 -29.58 -33.08
CA CYS A 87 3.61 -28.29 -32.44
C CYS A 87 4.04 -27.16 -33.38
N ARG A 88 3.15 -26.19 -33.62
CA ARG A 88 3.40 -24.99 -34.43
C ARG A 88 3.25 -23.75 -33.58
N ASP A 89 4.06 -22.72 -33.85
CA ASP A 89 3.97 -21.44 -33.16
C ASP A 89 2.62 -20.76 -33.43
N LEU A 90 2.09 -20.09 -32.41
CA LEU A 90 0.90 -19.26 -32.52
C LEU A 90 1.26 -17.98 -33.29
N GLU A 91 0.63 -17.78 -34.46
CA GLU A 91 0.76 -16.52 -35.20
C GLU A 91 -0.09 -15.44 -34.52
N PRO A 92 0.46 -14.22 -34.28
CA PRO A 92 -0.33 -13.10 -33.77
C PRO A 92 -1.57 -12.84 -34.65
N PRO A 93 -2.77 -12.63 -34.08
CA PRO A 93 -3.07 -12.34 -32.66
C PRO A 93 -3.44 -13.57 -31.78
N GLY A 94 -2.97 -14.78 -32.11
CA GLY A 94 -3.33 -16.00 -31.37
C GLY A 94 -2.69 -16.12 -29.98
N CYS A 95 -3.44 -16.68 -29.03
CA CYS A 95 -2.98 -16.91 -27.65
C CYS A 95 -3.59 -18.18 -27.02
N ARG A 96 -2.99 -18.63 -25.92
CA ARG A 96 -3.50 -19.68 -25.02
C ARG A 96 -3.55 -19.22 -23.57
N THR A 97 -2.72 -18.24 -23.21
CA THR A 97 -2.66 -17.58 -21.91
C THR A 97 -2.41 -16.08 -22.09
N ASP A 98 -2.71 -15.30 -21.06
CA ASP A 98 -2.54 -13.84 -21.06
C ASP A 98 -1.06 -13.42 -21.19
N ALA A 99 -0.12 -14.28 -20.79
CA ALA A 99 1.31 -14.04 -20.91
C ALA A 99 1.82 -13.87 -22.36
N GLN A 100 0.98 -14.23 -23.34
CA GLN A 100 1.28 -14.14 -24.77
C GLN A 100 0.71 -12.87 -25.41
N CYS A 101 -0.13 -12.16 -24.68
CA CYS A 101 -0.75 -10.92 -25.10
C CYS A 101 0.06 -9.71 -24.61
N ARG A 102 -0.25 -8.52 -25.14
CA ARG A 102 0.33 -7.28 -24.60
C ARG A 102 -0.15 -7.03 -23.18
N ALA A 103 0.52 -6.13 -22.46
CA ALA A 103 0.20 -5.81 -21.07
C ALA A 103 -1.25 -5.34 -20.84
N ASP A 104 -1.94 -4.93 -21.90
CA ASP A 104 -3.31 -4.41 -21.95
C ASP A 104 -4.31 -5.35 -22.65
N GLU A 105 -3.92 -6.58 -22.98
CA GLU A 105 -4.73 -7.56 -23.70
C GLU A 105 -4.90 -8.83 -22.87
N ARG A 106 -6.07 -9.47 -22.94
CA ARG A 106 -6.35 -10.80 -22.36
C ARG A 106 -6.59 -11.82 -23.46
N CYS A 107 -6.35 -13.09 -23.15
CA CYS A 107 -6.56 -14.17 -24.08
C CYS A 107 -8.03 -14.62 -24.12
N GLU A 108 -8.76 -14.22 -25.16
CA GLU A 108 -10.16 -14.58 -25.34
C GLU A 108 -10.32 -15.94 -26.03
N ILE A 109 -10.55 -17.00 -25.25
CA ILE A 109 -10.80 -18.37 -25.77
C ILE A 109 -12.30 -18.64 -25.83
N ALA A 110 -12.87 -18.76 -27.04
CA ALA A 110 -14.28 -19.11 -27.22
C ALA A 110 -14.58 -20.55 -26.73
N GLU A 111 -15.81 -20.78 -26.25
CA GLU A 111 -16.25 -22.08 -25.73
C GLU A 111 -16.00 -23.22 -26.76
N GLY A 112 -15.29 -24.26 -26.33
CA GLY A 112 -14.91 -25.39 -27.18
C GLY A 112 -13.65 -25.19 -28.03
N ARG A 113 -12.91 -24.09 -27.85
CA ARG A 113 -11.59 -23.87 -28.50
C ARG A 113 -10.46 -24.00 -27.49
N SER A 114 -9.26 -24.30 -27.99
CA SER A 114 -8.01 -24.38 -27.23
C SER A 114 -7.02 -23.27 -27.58
N ILE A 115 -7.40 -22.37 -28.49
CA ILE A 115 -6.64 -21.20 -28.94
C ILE A 115 -7.62 -20.03 -28.98
N GLY A 116 -7.24 -18.93 -28.33
CA GLY A 116 -7.96 -17.67 -28.31
C GLY A 116 -7.29 -16.60 -29.16
N THR A 117 -7.85 -15.40 -29.10
CA THR A 117 -7.24 -14.19 -29.67
C THR A 117 -6.96 -13.20 -28.56
N CYS A 118 -5.79 -12.54 -28.59
CA CYS A 118 -5.52 -11.42 -27.71
C CYS A 118 -6.51 -10.28 -28.03
N GLY A 119 -7.35 -9.96 -27.07
CA GLY A 119 -8.40 -8.93 -27.14
C GLY A 119 -8.31 -8.03 -25.91
N GLY A 120 -8.71 -6.77 -26.05
CA GLY A 120 -8.52 -5.71 -25.05
C GLY A 120 -8.99 -6.13 -23.66
N GLY A 121 -8.05 -6.13 -22.72
CA GLY A 121 -8.22 -6.56 -21.33
C GLY A 121 -9.04 -5.62 -20.46
N GLY A 122 -10.03 -4.90 -21.00
CA GLY A 122 -10.99 -4.15 -20.19
C GLY A 122 -12.12 -5.08 -19.75
N GLY A 123 -12.13 -5.46 -18.47
CA GLY A 123 -13.18 -6.30 -17.90
C GLY A 123 -14.54 -5.62 -17.98
N GLY A 124 -15.32 -5.99 -19.00
CA GLY A 124 -16.74 -5.70 -19.06
C GLY A 124 -17.50 -6.49 -17.98
N SER A 125 -17.50 -6.00 -16.75
CA SER A 125 -18.78 -5.92 -16.04
C SER A 125 -19.57 -4.81 -16.72
N GLY A 126 -20.81 -5.09 -17.14
CA GLY A 126 -21.67 -4.02 -17.64
C GLY A 126 -21.72 -2.90 -16.60
N CYS A 127 -21.43 -1.68 -17.02
CA CYS A 127 -21.55 -0.50 -16.17
C CYS A 127 -22.94 0.13 -16.36
N VAL A 128 -23.44 0.78 -15.33
CA VAL A 128 -24.67 1.58 -15.36
C VAL A 128 -24.33 3.07 -15.27
N GLY A 129 -23.21 3.42 -14.64
CA GLY A 129 -22.61 4.75 -14.64
C GLY A 129 -21.09 4.70 -14.46
N ASP A 130 -20.44 5.86 -14.55
CA ASP A 130 -18.98 5.97 -14.57
C ASP A 130 -18.31 5.44 -13.30
N GLY A 131 -18.96 5.56 -12.14
CA GLY A 131 -18.46 5.02 -10.87
C GLY A 131 -18.42 3.48 -10.79
N ASP A 132 -18.98 2.78 -11.79
CA ASP A 132 -18.81 1.33 -11.94
C ASP A 132 -17.48 0.97 -12.66
N CYS A 133 -16.77 1.97 -13.19
CA CYS A 133 -15.54 1.83 -13.94
C CYS A 133 -14.30 2.18 -13.10
N GLY A 134 -13.12 1.71 -13.51
CA GLY A 134 -11.86 2.01 -12.84
C GLY A 134 -11.40 3.45 -13.12
N ALA A 135 -10.41 3.93 -12.35
CA ALA A 135 -9.82 5.24 -12.57
C ALA A 135 -9.26 5.36 -14.01
N GLY A 136 -9.59 6.45 -14.69
CA GLY A 136 -9.25 6.70 -16.09
C GLY A 136 -10.22 6.07 -17.10
N GLU A 137 -11.38 5.58 -16.65
CA GLU A 137 -12.41 5.01 -17.51
C GLU A 137 -13.78 5.66 -17.27
N ARG A 138 -14.67 5.61 -18.26
CA ARG A 138 -16.07 6.03 -18.13
C ARG A 138 -17.03 4.99 -18.70
N CYS A 139 -18.27 5.00 -18.23
CA CYS A 139 -19.30 4.12 -18.73
C CYS A 139 -19.94 4.67 -20.01
N GLU A 140 -19.66 4.02 -21.14
CA GLU A 140 -20.29 4.33 -22.42
C GLU A 140 -20.99 3.07 -22.98
N ASP A 141 -22.30 3.18 -23.23
CA ASP A 141 -23.14 2.09 -23.74
C ASP A 141 -23.05 0.78 -22.93
N GLY A 142 -22.95 0.92 -21.60
CA GLY A 142 -22.86 -0.20 -20.67
C GLY A 142 -21.49 -0.88 -20.67
N ARG A 143 -20.44 -0.19 -21.12
CA ARG A 143 -19.05 -0.65 -21.09
C ARG A 143 -18.14 0.44 -20.55
N CYS A 144 -17.18 0.06 -19.72
CA CYS A 144 -16.10 0.95 -19.33
C CYS A 144 -15.15 1.16 -20.52
N ILE A 145 -14.94 2.41 -20.91
CA ILE A 145 -14.02 2.82 -21.95
C ILE A 145 -12.95 3.74 -21.36
N GLY A 146 -11.70 3.61 -21.82
CA GLY A 146 -10.62 4.50 -21.39
C GLY A 146 -10.85 5.95 -21.81
N LEU A 147 -10.58 6.88 -20.90
CA LEU A 147 -10.57 8.32 -21.17
C LEU A 147 -9.32 8.72 -21.96
N PRO A 148 -9.40 9.69 -22.88
CA PRO A 148 -8.22 10.31 -23.49
C PRO A 148 -7.25 10.88 -22.44
N ASP A 149 -5.95 10.91 -22.75
CA ASP A 149 -4.94 11.49 -21.85
C ASP A 149 -5.29 12.93 -21.44
N GLY A 150 -5.54 13.15 -20.15
CA GLY A 150 -5.88 14.45 -19.57
C GLY A 150 -7.38 14.70 -19.35
N ASP A 151 -8.24 13.81 -19.87
CA ASP A 151 -9.66 13.80 -19.57
C ASP A 151 -9.93 13.08 -18.24
N CYS A 152 -11.03 13.43 -17.59
CA CYS A 152 -11.45 12.86 -16.31
C CYS A 152 -12.98 12.90 -16.16
N VAL A 153 -13.51 12.07 -15.27
CA VAL A 153 -14.89 12.13 -14.79
C VAL A 153 -14.92 12.62 -13.34
N ASP A 154 -13.98 12.15 -12.52
CA ASP A 154 -13.83 12.55 -11.14
C ASP A 154 -12.36 12.83 -10.77
N ARG A 155 -12.13 13.23 -9.52
CA ARG A 155 -10.79 13.59 -9.04
C ARG A 155 -9.81 12.42 -9.04
N GLN A 156 -10.28 11.18 -8.88
CA GLN A 156 -9.45 9.98 -8.79
C GLN A 156 -8.87 9.60 -10.15
N ASP A 157 -9.49 10.06 -11.25
CA ASP A 157 -8.95 9.96 -12.61
C ASP A 157 -7.75 10.88 -12.84
N CYS A 158 -7.61 11.93 -12.03
CA CYS A 158 -6.54 12.89 -12.14
C CYS A 158 -5.35 12.52 -11.26
N PRO A 159 -4.11 12.86 -11.66
CA PRO A 159 -2.97 12.86 -10.76
C PRO A 159 -3.30 13.65 -9.49
N ALA A 160 -2.79 13.23 -8.33
CA ALA A 160 -3.12 13.82 -7.02
C ALA A 160 -2.89 15.35 -6.93
N SER A 161 -2.11 15.93 -7.86
CA SER A 161 -1.81 17.36 -7.98
C SER A 161 -2.78 18.15 -8.84
N LEU A 162 -3.79 17.49 -9.40
CA LEU A 162 -4.84 18.02 -10.26
C LEU A 162 -6.20 17.57 -9.74
N SER A 163 -7.26 18.13 -10.31
CA SER A 163 -8.63 17.80 -9.97
C SER A 163 -9.48 17.88 -11.24
N CYS A 164 -10.53 17.08 -11.30
CA CYS A 164 -11.37 17.06 -12.49
C CYS A 164 -12.31 18.26 -12.54
N GLN A 165 -12.20 19.07 -13.60
CA GLN A 165 -13.11 20.18 -13.87
C GLN A 165 -13.51 20.17 -15.34
N ASP A 166 -14.81 20.15 -15.60
CA ASP A 166 -15.38 20.14 -16.96
C ASP A 166 -14.75 19.07 -17.86
N GLY A 167 -14.50 17.88 -17.28
CA GLY A 167 -13.93 16.74 -17.97
C GLY A 167 -12.42 16.80 -18.19
N ASN A 168 -11.71 17.76 -17.60
CA ASN A 168 -10.26 17.94 -17.76
C ASN A 168 -9.54 17.99 -16.40
N CYS A 169 -8.36 17.36 -16.31
CA CYS A 169 -7.52 17.48 -15.13
C CYS A 169 -6.83 18.84 -15.06
N VAL A 170 -7.31 19.70 -14.16
CA VAL A 170 -6.79 21.06 -13.97
C VAL A 170 -6.29 21.25 -12.54
N ARG A 171 -5.42 22.25 -12.34
CA ARG A 171 -5.04 22.69 -11.00
C ARG A 171 -6.09 23.65 -10.46
N LEU A 172 -6.87 23.20 -9.48
CA LEU A 172 -7.83 24.03 -8.78
C LEU A 172 -7.12 24.92 -7.75
N PRO A 173 -7.66 26.14 -7.49
CA PRO A 173 -7.17 26.97 -6.40
C PRO A 173 -7.38 26.27 -5.05
N SER A 174 -6.50 26.58 -4.10
CA SER A 174 -6.61 26.10 -2.72
C SER A 174 -7.94 26.56 -2.09
N ARG A 175 -8.60 25.64 -1.39
CA ARG A 175 -9.83 25.86 -0.60
C ARG A 175 -9.62 25.45 0.85
N LEU A 176 -8.37 25.47 1.30
CA LEU A 176 -8.00 25.13 2.67
C LEU A 176 -8.92 25.85 3.67
N GLY A 177 -9.41 25.10 4.66
CA GLY A 177 -10.33 25.56 5.72
C GLY A 177 -11.77 25.84 5.29
N GLU A 178 -12.12 25.69 4.01
CA GLU A 178 -13.53 25.70 3.58
C GLU A 178 -14.21 24.39 3.98
N ASP A 179 -15.51 24.47 4.27
CA ASP A 179 -16.35 23.29 4.53
C ASP A 179 -16.44 22.44 3.26
N CYS A 180 -16.43 21.12 3.43
CA CYS A 180 -16.54 20.18 2.31
C CYS A 180 -17.44 18.98 2.64
N GLY A 181 -18.19 18.52 1.64
CA GLY A 181 -18.92 17.25 1.67
C GLY A 181 -18.08 16.06 1.23
N ASP A 182 -17.15 16.27 0.29
CA ASP A 182 -16.26 15.25 -0.26
C ASP A 182 -14.96 15.87 -0.83
N GLU A 183 -14.05 15.03 -1.33
CA GLU A 183 -12.73 15.44 -1.84
C GLU A 183 -12.76 16.29 -3.11
N GLN A 184 -13.85 16.27 -3.89
CA GLN A 184 -14.00 17.03 -5.14
C GLN A 184 -14.27 18.49 -4.86
N GLU A 185 -14.81 18.81 -3.68
CA GLU A 185 -15.05 20.18 -3.24
C GLU A 185 -13.76 20.91 -2.83
N CYS A 186 -12.66 20.19 -2.60
CA CYS A 186 -11.37 20.75 -2.19
C CYS A 186 -10.44 21.07 -3.37
N GLY A 187 -9.47 21.96 -3.13
CA GLY A 187 -8.43 22.32 -4.09
C GLY A 187 -7.46 21.18 -4.39
N SER A 188 -6.61 21.36 -5.41
CA SER A 188 -5.65 20.33 -5.79
C SER A 188 -4.57 20.13 -4.73
N GLY A 189 -4.38 18.87 -4.30
CA GLY A 189 -3.50 18.49 -3.20
C GLY A 189 -4.09 18.62 -1.80
N GLU A 190 -5.39 18.96 -1.71
CA GLU A 190 -6.14 19.00 -0.45
C GLU A 190 -7.02 17.76 -0.30
N THR A 191 -7.36 17.42 0.94
CA THR A 191 -8.26 16.31 1.31
C THR A 191 -9.42 16.87 2.13
N CYS A 192 -10.63 16.37 1.87
CA CYS A 192 -11.79 16.67 2.71
C CYS A 192 -11.76 15.81 3.97
N LEU A 193 -11.54 16.42 5.14
CA LEU A 193 -11.35 15.70 6.38
C LEU A 193 -12.37 16.13 7.44
N ARG A 194 -13.01 15.14 8.05
CA ARG A 194 -13.83 15.34 9.25
C ARG A 194 -12.92 15.53 10.48
N VAL A 195 -12.90 16.73 11.03
CA VAL A 195 -12.04 17.11 12.17
C VAL A 195 -12.78 17.01 13.49
N THR A 196 -14.09 17.26 13.48
CA THR A 196 -14.99 17.12 14.64
C THR A 196 -16.26 16.37 14.24
N ASP A 197 -17.18 16.12 15.18
CA ASP A 197 -18.48 15.52 14.85
C ASP A 197 -19.32 16.37 13.89
N THR A 198 -19.03 17.68 13.82
CA THR A 198 -19.79 18.66 13.01
C THR A 198 -19.00 19.26 11.87
N ASP A 199 -17.67 19.28 11.95
CA ASP A 199 -16.83 20.05 11.05
C ASP A 199 -16.07 19.11 10.12
N THR A 200 -16.28 19.31 8.81
CA THR A 200 -15.57 18.62 7.74
C THR A 200 -15.02 19.70 6.80
N ILE A 201 -13.70 19.79 6.71
CA ILE A 201 -13.01 20.89 6.04
C ILE A 201 -11.96 20.38 5.07
N CYS A 202 -11.66 21.20 4.06
CA CYS A 202 -10.51 20.98 3.20
C CYS A 202 -9.22 21.24 3.97
N THR A 203 -8.34 20.24 4.01
CA THR A 203 -7.05 20.30 4.69
C THR A 203 -5.94 19.82 3.76
N GLN A 204 -4.68 20.04 4.14
CA GLN A 204 -3.52 19.55 3.40
C GLN A 204 -2.48 19.00 4.36
N ALA A 205 -1.63 18.09 3.88
CA ALA A 205 -0.53 17.55 4.67
C ALA A 205 0.55 18.62 4.98
N CYS A 206 1.15 18.55 6.16
CA CYS A 206 2.20 19.49 6.59
C CYS A 206 3.33 18.80 7.38
N GLY A 207 4.58 19.20 7.16
CA GLY A 207 5.73 18.70 7.91
C GLY A 207 6.15 19.64 9.04
N ARG A 208 5.85 20.92 8.89
CA ARG A 208 6.08 21.98 9.88
C ARG A 208 5.03 23.08 9.75
N GLY A 209 4.95 23.96 10.73
CA GLY A 209 3.99 25.06 10.81
C GLY A 209 4.13 26.02 9.64
N ASP A 210 5.36 26.25 9.18
CA ASP A 210 5.64 27.10 8.03
C ASP A 210 5.16 26.50 6.69
N ASP A 211 4.77 25.22 6.65
CA ASP A 211 4.15 24.62 5.45
C ASP A 211 2.66 24.99 5.34
N CYS A 212 2.07 25.50 6.43
CA CYS A 212 0.69 25.97 6.45
C CYS A 212 0.61 27.48 6.18
N PRO A 213 -0.40 27.93 5.42
CA PRO A 213 -0.60 29.36 5.20
C PRO A 213 -0.94 30.09 6.49
N SER A 214 -0.88 31.42 6.47
CA SER A 214 -1.29 32.24 7.62
C SER A 214 -2.75 31.97 7.99
N GLY A 215 -3.02 31.88 9.30
CA GLY A 215 -4.33 31.47 9.80
C GLY A 215 -4.48 29.96 10.00
N TYR A 216 -3.42 29.19 9.74
CA TYR A 216 -3.40 27.74 9.91
C TYR A 216 -2.20 27.32 10.74
N PHE A 217 -2.36 26.20 11.44
CA PHE A 217 -1.30 25.55 12.19
C PHE A 217 -1.15 24.09 11.76
N CYS A 218 0.07 23.58 11.83
CA CYS A 218 0.35 22.19 11.46
C CYS A 218 0.16 21.27 12.68
N TYR A 219 -0.85 20.41 12.64
CA TYR A 219 -1.28 19.57 13.75
C TYR A 219 -1.14 18.09 13.45
N ASN A 220 -0.68 17.30 14.42
CA ASN A 220 -0.66 15.84 14.32
C ASN A 220 -2.00 15.28 14.82
N LEU A 221 -2.83 14.81 13.88
CA LEU A 221 -4.09 14.15 14.13
C LEU A 221 -3.95 12.66 13.82
N ALA A 222 -4.00 11.81 14.84
CA ALA A 222 -3.99 10.35 14.71
C ALA A 222 -2.85 9.78 13.84
N GLY A 223 -1.66 10.41 13.86
CA GLY A 223 -0.48 9.99 13.10
C GLY A 223 -0.26 10.76 11.78
N GLY A 224 -1.30 11.38 11.24
CA GLY A 224 -1.23 12.25 10.07
C GLY A 224 -0.99 13.69 10.50
N ARG A 225 -0.26 14.46 9.71
CA ARG A 225 0.00 15.87 10.00
C ARG A 225 -0.71 16.75 8.99
N ILE A 226 -1.57 17.63 9.47
CA ILE A 226 -2.50 18.39 8.64
C ILE A 226 -2.51 19.86 9.03
N CYS A 227 -2.75 20.73 8.05
CA CYS A 227 -3.01 22.14 8.29
C CYS A 227 -4.45 22.32 8.80
N LEU A 228 -4.60 22.75 10.05
CA LEU A 228 -5.90 23.07 10.64
C LEU A 228 -6.08 24.57 10.74
N ASP A 229 -7.29 25.01 10.45
CA ASP A 229 -7.73 26.40 10.55
C ASP A 229 -7.74 26.84 12.03
N ASP A 230 -7.21 28.03 12.29
CA ASP A 230 -7.10 28.58 13.63
C ASP A 230 -8.45 28.88 14.31
N ARG A 231 -9.55 28.98 13.54
CA ARG A 231 -10.92 29.09 14.05
C ARG A 231 -11.34 27.87 14.86
N LEU A 232 -10.70 26.73 14.64
CA LEU A 232 -10.93 25.50 15.43
C LEU A 232 -10.27 25.57 16.81
N LEU A 233 -9.38 26.53 17.06
CA LEU A 233 -8.79 26.74 18.38
C LEU A 233 -9.81 27.38 19.32
N GLN A 234 -9.88 26.85 20.53
CA GLN A 234 -10.65 27.47 21.62
C GLN A 234 -9.70 27.81 22.78
N PRO A 235 -9.62 29.09 23.22
CA PRO A 235 -10.30 30.26 22.66
C PRO A 235 -9.80 30.61 21.24
N ALA A 236 -10.63 31.32 20.47
CA ALA A 236 -10.27 31.74 19.11
C ALA A 236 -8.98 32.55 19.13
N ALA A 237 -7.99 32.11 18.36
CA ALA A 237 -6.67 32.71 18.25
C ALA A 237 -6.26 32.69 16.78
N THR A 238 -5.45 33.66 16.36
CA THR A 238 -4.92 33.70 15.00
C THR A 238 -3.54 33.05 14.93
N ALA A 239 -3.37 32.03 14.09
CA ALA A 239 -2.09 31.34 13.90
C ALA A 239 -1.23 32.08 12.87
N ASP A 240 -0.55 33.13 13.30
CA ASP A 240 0.23 34.01 12.41
C ASP A 240 1.67 34.28 12.87
N LEU A 241 2.08 33.78 14.03
CA LEU A 241 3.47 33.87 14.49
C LEU A 241 4.28 32.70 13.94
N ARG A 242 5.40 33.00 13.29
CA ARG A 242 6.33 32.03 12.69
C ARG A 242 7.39 31.59 13.69
N THR A 243 8.14 30.55 13.33
CA THR A 243 9.30 30.12 14.13
C THR A 243 10.27 31.29 14.39
N GLY A 244 10.59 31.52 15.67
CA GLY A 244 11.48 32.59 16.13
C GLY A 244 10.77 33.91 16.48
N ASP A 245 9.51 34.10 16.07
CA ASP A 245 8.75 35.30 16.43
C ASP A 245 8.50 35.35 17.93
N GLN A 246 8.45 36.57 18.49
CA GLN A 246 8.16 36.73 19.91
C GLN A 246 6.70 36.36 20.21
N CYS A 247 6.50 35.45 21.15
CA CYS A 247 5.20 35.05 21.66
C CYS A 247 5.16 35.32 23.17
N VAL A 248 4.04 35.88 23.63
CA VAL A 248 3.78 36.12 25.04
C VAL A 248 2.41 35.54 25.37
N GLN A 249 2.29 34.81 26.48
CA GLN A 249 1.02 34.20 26.90
C GLN A 249 -0.12 35.21 27.05
N GLU A 250 0.21 36.49 27.26
CA GLU A 250 -0.79 37.56 27.39
C GLU A 250 -1.50 37.89 26.06
N ASN A 251 -0.92 37.54 24.92
CA ASN A 251 -1.54 37.72 23.61
C ASN A 251 -2.28 36.46 23.16
N ALA A 252 -3.34 36.06 23.88
CA ALA A 252 -4.19 34.92 23.51
C ALA A 252 -4.79 35.04 22.09
N ALA A 253 -4.78 36.23 21.49
CA ALA A 253 -5.26 36.47 20.14
C ALA A 253 -4.29 36.05 19.02
N ARG A 254 -2.99 35.86 19.30
CA ARG A 254 -1.99 35.44 18.30
C ARG A 254 -1.18 34.28 18.81
N VAL A 255 -1.15 33.19 18.06
CA VAL A 255 -0.44 31.97 18.41
C VAL A 255 0.58 31.62 17.35
N CYS A 256 1.59 30.85 17.77
CA CYS A 256 2.54 30.25 16.85
C CYS A 256 1.81 29.32 15.87
N GLN A 257 2.25 29.26 14.61
CA GLN A 257 1.74 28.27 13.64
C GLN A 257 2.07 26.81 14.03
N SER A 258 2.97 26.63 14.99
CA SER A 258 3.22 25.36 15.66
C SER A 258 2.34 25.13 16.90
N LEU A 259 1.57 26.14 17.32
CA LEU A 259 0.91 26.28 18.63
C LEU A 259 1.86 26.26 19.84
N LEU A 260 3.17 26.30 19.61
CA LEU A 260 4.17 26.17 20.67
C LEU A 260 4.76 27.52 21.06
N CYS A 261 4.18 28.09 22.11
CA CYS A 261 4.77 29.17 22.90
C CYS A 261 5.05 28.68 24.33
N LEU A 262 6.31 28.37 24.65
CA LEU A 262 6.71 27.82 25.96
C LEU A 262 6.86 28.93 27.00
N GLY A 263 5.72 29.56 27.33
CA GLY A 263 5.55 30.83 28.02
C GLY A 263 5.97 30.96 29.49
N GLN A 264 7.10 30.37 29.89
CA GLN A 264 7.80 30.76 31.14
C GLN A 264 9.33 30.79 30.99
N ILE A 265 9.89 30.12 29.97
CA ILE A 265 11.33 30.01 29.75
C ILE A 265 11.72 30.61 28.39
N GLN A 266 10.80 30.59 27.43
CA GLN A 266 11.03 31.13 26.08
C GLN A 266 9.85 31.98 25.64
N THR A 267 10.16 33.21 25.21
CA THR A 267 9.19 34.17 24.66
C THR A 267 9.18 34.11 23.13
N THR A 268 9.55 32.98 22.53
CA THR A 268 9.65 32.83 21.07
C THR A 268 8.94 31.58 20.59
N CYS A 269 8.26 31.68 19.45
CA CYS A 269 7.65 30.57 18.77
C CYS A 269 8.68 29.53 18.36
N ARG A 270 8.39 28.26 18.67
CA ARG A 270 9.22 27.11 18.27
C ARG A 270 8.64 26.48 17.02
N SER A 271 9.50 25.96 16.14
CA SER A 271 9.00 25.12 15.04
C SER A 271 8.58 23.77 15.60
N ASN A 272 7.43 23.28 15.16
CA ASN A 272 7.22 21.84 15.11
C ASN A 272 8.09 21.26 13.98
N CYS A 273 8.30 19.96 14.01
CA CYS A 273 9.15 19.28 13.05
C CYS A 273 8.63 17.88 12.83
N SER A 274 9.03 17.24 11.75
CA SER A 274 8.71 15.83 11.51
C SER A 274 9.94 15.00 11.17
N ARG A 275 11.09 15.66 11.09
CA ARG A 275 12.44 15.11 10.92
C ARG A 275 13.46 16.17 11.29
N ASP A 276 14.69 15.75 11.56
CA ASP A 276 15.73 16.63 12.10
C ASP A 276 16.07 17.80 11.19
N ASN A 277 16.00 17.63 9.86
CA ASN A 277 16.30 18.71 8.92
C ASN A 277 15.24 19.83 8.87
N HIS A 278 14.09 19.65 9.55
CA HIS A 278 13.12 20.73 9.77
C HIS A 278 13.57 21.68 10.88
N CYS A 279 14.58 21.30 11.66
CA CYS A 279 15.11 22.07 12.77
C CYS A 279 16.33 22.89 12.40
N GLN A 280 16.62 23.90 13.22
CA GLN A 280 17.81 24.74 13.04
C GLN A 280 19.08 23.93 13.37
N ALA A 281 20.23 24.40 12.90
CA ALA A 281 21.51 23.74 13.16
C ALA A 281 21.74 23.58 14.68
N GLY A 282 21.99 22.34 15.12
CA GLY A 282 22.19 21.99 16.53
C GLY A 282 20.92 21.56 17.27
N GLN A 283 19.76 21.62 16.62
CA GLN A 283 18.50 21.08 17.13
C GLN A 283 18.16 19.76 16.44
N ASN A 284 17.42 18.90 17.13
CA ASN A 284 16.85 17.69 16.57
C ASN A 284 15.33 17.71 16.72
N CYS A 285 14.65 16.94 15.88
CA CYS A 285 13.23 16.77 16.01
C CYS A 285 12.92 15.77 17.12
N HIS A 286 12.23 16.24 18.15
CA HIS A 286 11.95 15.47 19.34
C HIS A 286 10.44 15.32 19.56
N LEU A 287 10.02 14.08 19.74
CA LEU A 287 8.68 13.71 20.15
C LEU A 287 8.49 14.03 21.64
N PHE A 288 7.87 15.15 21.94
CA PHE A 288 7.56 15.53 23.30
C PHE A 288 6.22 14.93 23.73
N GLN A 289 6.23 14.24 24.86
CA GLN A 289 5.04 13.79 25.57
C GLN A 289 4.84 14.65 26.81
N GLY A 290 3.64 15.19 26.96
CA GLY A 290 3.24 15.90 28.17
C GLY A 290 1.86 15.46 28.65
N MET A 291 1.52 15.87 29.88
CA MET A 291 0.17 15.79 30.41
C MET A 291 -0.32 17.22 30.68
N ARG A 292 -1.57 17.50 30.29
CA ARG A 292 -2.27 18.73 30.68
C ARG A 292 -2.72 18.63 32.14
N GLU A 293 -3.13 19.76 32.70
CA GLU A 293 -3.65 19.83 34.07
C GLU A 293 -4.92 18.99 34.28
N ASP A 294 -5.70 18.78 33.23
CA ASP A 294 -6.88 17.91 33.22
C ASP A 294 -6.54 16.41 33.11
N GLY A 295 -5.24 16.05 33.09
CA GLY A 295 -4.75 14.69 32.96
C GLY A 295 -4.69 14.17 31.53
N THR A 296 -5.11 14.95 30.52
CA THR A 296 -5.03 14.52 29.13
C THR A 296 -3.58 14.49 28.64
N SER A 297 -3.17 13.35 28.09
CA SER A 297 -1.84 13.19 27.51
C SER A 297 -1.81 13.77 26.09
N PHE A 298 -0.80 14.58 25.80
CA PHE A 298 -0.57 15.16 24.49
C PHE A 298 0.81 14.78 23.97
N MET A 299 0.93 14.85 22.65
CA MET A 299 2.13 14.55 21.92
C MET A 299 2.37 15.66 20.92
N VAL A 300 3.60 16.15 20.88
CA VAL A 300 3.97 17.18 19.92
C VAL A 300 5.42 17.00 19.50
N ASP A 301 5.66 17.03 18.20
CA ASP A 301 6.99 16.99 17.64
C ASP A 301 7.56 18.42 17.60
N LEU A 302 8.67 18.66 18.30
CA LEU A 302 9.26 19.98 18.43
C LEU A 302 10.77 19.96 18.19
N CYS A 303 11.27 21.04 17.61
CA CYS A 303 12.71 21.24 17.51
C CYS A 303 13.28 21.59 18.88
N ALA A 304 14.19 20.74 19.38
CA ALA A 304 14.81 20.88 20.69
C ALA A 304 16.33 20.87 20.59
N GLU A 305 16.99 21.68 21.41
CA GLU A 305 18.43 21.52 21.66
C GLU A 305 18.67 20.36 22.64
N PRO A 306 19.79 19.62 22.53
CA PRO A 306 20.14 18.57 23.48
C PRO A 306 20.14 19.04 24.94
N GLY A 307 19.30 18.41 25.77
CA GLY A 307 19.19 18.68 27.20
C GLY A 307 18.30 19.86 27.61
N GLU A 308 17.67 20.55 26.65
CA GLU A 308 16.83 21.73 26.87
C GLU A 308 15.70 21.52 27.91
N PHE A 309 15.09 20.33 27.96
CA PHE A 309 13.97 20.01 28.85
C PHE A 309 14.42 19.19 30.05
N GLY A 310 15.42 19.69 30.79
CA GLY A 310 15.89 19.06 32.03
C GLY A 310 16.64 17.73 31.81
N GLY A 311 17.39 17.62 30.70
CA GLY A 311 18.08 16.39 30.30
C GLY A 311 17.43 15.66 29.11
N ARG A 312 16.31 16.20 28.59
CA ARG A 312 15.66 15.79 27.34
C ARG A 312 15.94 16.81 26.22
N PRO A 313 16.07 16.41 24.95
CA PRO A 313 16.10 15.04 24.45
C PRO A 313 17.28 14.27 25.05
N GLY A 314 17.10 12.96 25.24
CA GLY A 314 18.16 12.11 25.78
C GLY A 314 19.38 12.07 24.87
N ARG A 315 20.49 11.50 25.33
CA ARG A 315 21.76 11.49 24.57
C ARG A 315 21.88 10.31 23.61
N SER A 316 20.98 9.32 23.72
CA SER A 316 21.06 8.10 22.96
C SER A 316 20.49 8.30 21.56
N GLY A 317 21.36 8.19 20.56
CA GLY A 317 20.97 8.29 19.15
C GLY A 317 20.23 7.04 18.65
N PRO A 318 19.74 7.07 17.40
CA PRO A 318 19.04 5.95 16.77
C PRO A 318 19.83 4.63 16.86
N GLY A 319 19.15 3.53 17.16
CA GLY A 319 19.74 2.20 17.33
C GLY A 319 20.34 1.93 18.72
N SER A 320 20.44 2.93 19.59
CA SER A 320 20.95 2.76 20.96
C SER A 320 19.92 2.08 21.85
N PHE A 321 20.37 1.30 22.83
CA PHE A 321 19.48 0.74 23.86
C PHE A 321 18.86 1.86 24.71
N CYS A 322 17.60 1.69 25.08
CA CYS A 322 16.88 2.60 25.97
C CYS A 322 15.92 1.84 26.89
N MET A 323 15.68 2.38 28.09
CA MET A 323 14.66 1.91 29.02
C MET A 323 13.42 2.81 29.04
N GLY A 324 13.53 4.02 28.49
CA GLY A 324 12.46 5.01 28.46
C GLY A 324 12.61 5.98 27.29
N HIS A 325 11.49 6.60 26.91
CA HIS A 325 11.40 7.58 25.82
C HIS A 325 12.38 8.75 25.98
N ASP A 326 12.61 9.19 27.21
CA ASP A 326 13.45 10.32 27.54
C ASP A 326 14.96 10.06 27.46
N GLU A 327 15.37 8.81 27.28
CA GLU A 327 16.77 8.45 27.01
C GLU A 327 17.15 8.70 25.54
N CYS A 328 16.15 8.78 24.65
CA CYS A 328 16.36 8.90 23.21
C CYS A 328 16.38 10.34 22.72
N VAL A 329 17.25 10.63 21.75
CA VAL A 329 17.33 11.96 21.10
C VAL A 329 16.00 12.35 20.45
N SER A 330 15.28 11.38 19.93
CA SER A 330 13.98 11.54 19.27
C SER A 330 12.79 11.54 20.20
N GLY A 331 12.96 11.17 21.49
CA GLY A 331 11.84 10.87 22.38
C GLY A 331 11.14 9.53 22.11
N ALA A 332 11.63 8.71 21.17
CA ALA A 332 11.01 7.43 20.80
C ALA A 332 11.89 6.23 21.19
N CYS A 333 11.53 5.55 22.29
CA CYS A 333 12.12 4.29 22.72
C CYS A 333 11.17 3.14 22.42
N ILE A 334 11.49 2.30 21.43
CA ILE A 334 10.59 1.23 20.97
C ILE A 334 11.37 -0.08 20.93
N GLU A 335 10.81 -1.11 21.57
CA GLU A 335 11.47 -2.41 21.76
C GLU A 335 12.84 -2.26 22.47
N ASN A 336 12.93 -1.31 23.40
CA ASN A 336 14.18 -0.92 24.07
C ASN A 336 15.28 -0.39 23.14
N VAL A 337 14.90 0.16 21.98
CA VAL A 337 15.82 0.78 21.02
C VAL A 337 15.33 2.18 20.66
N CYS A 338 16.23 3.16 20.69
CA CYS A 338 15.93 4.51 20.24
C CYS A 338 15.68 4.54 18.73
N ARG A 339 14.55 5.11 18.30
CA ARG A 339 14.15 5.21 16.89
C ARG A 339 14.10 6.66 16.43
N SER A 340 14.47 6.94 15.19
CA SER A 340 14.25 8.28 14.61
C SER A 340 12.80 8.48 14.19
N ILE A 341 12.31 9.71 14.32
CA ILE A 341 11.10 10.16 13.61
C ILE A 341 11.47 10.36 12.15
N CYS A 342 10.55 10.07 11.24
CA CYS A 342 10.81 10.19 9.81
C CYS A 342 9.57 10.69 9.08
N CYS A 343 9.82 11.22 7.88
CA CYS A 343 8.77 11.57 6.96
C CYS A 343 8.65 10.60 5.81
N ASN A 344 9.78 10.17 5.27
CA ASN A 344 9.86 9.16 4.22
C ASN A 344 11.01 8.19 4.53
N SER A 345 11.04 7.05 3.84
CA SER A 345 12.07 6.04 4.10
C SER A 345 13.50 6.47 3.75
N SER A 346 13.70 7.58 3.04
CA SER A 346 15.05 8.11 2.81
C SER A 346 15.62 8.89 4.00
N ASP A 347 14.77 9.29 4.95
CA ASP A 347 15.21 9.90 6.21
C ASP A 347 15.79 8.84 7.18
N CYS A 348 15.56 7.54 6.90
CA CYS A 348 15.88 6.46 7.81
C CYS A 348 17.30 5.90 7.62
N PRO A 349 18.07 5.72 8.71
CA PRO A 349 19.42 5.17 8.63
C PRO A 349 19.40 3.65 8.37
N GLY A 350 20.49 3.11 7.84
CA GLY A 350 20.75 1.67 7.89
C GLY A 350 19.78 0.77 7.09
N GLY A 351 19.02 1.32 6.13
CA GLY A 351 18.03 0.56 5.36
C GLY A 351 16.73 0.29 6.10
N GLU A 352 16.49 1.02 7.20
CA GLU A 352 15.18 1.08 7.86
C GLU A 352 14.14 1.75 6.94
N VAL A 353 12.86 1.46 7.19
CA VAL A 353 11.71 2.03 6.48
C VAL A 353 10.92 2.95 7.40
N CYS A 354 10.43 4.06 6.84
CA CYS A 354 9.58 4.98 7.57
C CYS A 354 8.16 4.44 7.65
N SER A 355 7.77 3.98 8.84
CA SER A 355 6.49 3.32 9.06
C SER A 355 5.74 3.96 10.21
N LEU A 356 4.42 4.08 10.02
CA LEU A 356 3.53 4.47 11.10
C LEU A 356 3.53 3.36 12.17
N GLN A 357 3.76 3.74 13.41
CA GLN A 357 3.70 2.86 14.56
C GLN A 357 2.80 3.43 15.62
N SER A 358 1.96 2.55 16.17
CA SER A 358 1.24 2.84 17.41
C SER A 358 2.14 2.54 18.60
N PHE A 359 2.18 3.44 19.56
CA PHE A 359 2.88 3.21 20.83
C PHE A 359 1.98 3.65 21.99
N ALA A 360 2.03 2.87 23.06
CA ALA A 360 1.32 3.17 24.29
C ALA A 360 2.10 4.24 25.05
N LEU A 361 1.46 5.37 25.28
CA LEU A 361 1.99 6.43 26.13
C LEU A 361 1.76 6.12 27.61
N ASP A 362 0.63 5.51 27.90
CA ASP A 362 0.20 5.03 29.21
C ASP A 362 -0.76 3.84 29.02
N ALA A 363 -1.40 3.38 30.09
CA ALA A 363 -2.29 2.22 30.03
C ALA A 363 -3.54 2.42 29.15
N GLU A 364 -3.92 3.67 28.87
CA GLU A 364 -5.18 4.03 28.22
C GLU A 364 -4.98 4.80 26.91
N THR A 365 -3.80 5.39 26.70
CA THR A 365 -3.52 6.23 25.56
C THR A 365 -2.55 5.55 24.60
N THR A 366 -3.03 5.22 23.41
CA THR A 366 -2.19 4.94 22.25
C THR A 366 -2.06 6.19 21.39
N ARG A 367 -0.85 6.42 20.87
CA ARG A 367 -0.58 7.45 19.87
C ARG A 367 0.14 6.83 18.69
N MET A 368 0.13 7.54 17.58
CA MET A 368 0.77 7.10 16.35
C MET A 368 1.77 8.14 15.89
N ALA A 369 2.93 7.67 15.44
CA ALA A 369 3.95 8.49 14.82
C ALA A 369 4.67 7.67 13.75
N THR A 370 5.17 8.36 12.73
CA THR A 370 6.01 7.76 11.70
C THR A 370 7.45 7.71 12.19
N ILE A 371 8.00 6.50 12.28
CA ILE A 371 9.33 6.25 12.79
C ILE A 371 10.10 5.29 11.90
N CYS A 372 11.42 5.34 11.98
CA CYS A 372 12.30 4.41 11.29
C CYS A 372 12.28 3.06 11.99
N LEU A 373 11.90 2.03 11.24
CA LEU A 373 11.89 0.65 11.70
C LEU A 373 12.74 -0.24 10.78
N PRO A 374 13.38 -1.28 11.34
CA PRO A 374 13.99 -2.30 10.53
C PRO A 374 12.92 -2.99 9.68
N THR A 375 13.28 -3.41 8.48
CA THR A 375 12.37 -4.19 7.66
C THR A 375 12.06 -5.54 8.33
N GLN A 376 10.76 -5.84 8.41
CA GLN A 376 10.27 -7.10 8.95
C GLN A 376 10.76 -8.27 8.07
N GLY A 377 11.26 -9.34 8.71
CA GLY A 377 11.65 -10.56 8.02
C GLY A 377 12.96 -10.48 7.21
N GLY A 378 13.80 -9.48 7.44
CA GLY A 378 15.12 -9.37 6.78
C GLY A 378 15.05 -9.05 5.29
N THR A 379 13.88 -8.69 4.78
CA THR A 379 13.70 -8.26 3.40
C THR A 379 14.34 -6.89 3.23
N GLN A 380 15.29 -6.76 2.30
CA GLN A 380 15.81 -5.42 1.99
C GLN A 380 14.75 -4.66 1.18
N PRO A 381 14.39 -3.43 1.59
CA PRO A 381 13.48 -2.62 0.82
C PRO A 381 14.12 -2.31 -0.54
N GLY A 382 13.27 -2.09 -1.54
CA GLY A 382 13.72 -1.75 -2.87
C GLY A 382 14.27 -0.34 -2.96
N ARG A 383 14.44 0.14 -4.19
CA ARG A 383 14.89 1.52 -4.46
C ARG A 383 13.85 2.36 -5.19
N ALA A 384 12.75 1.76 -5.61
CA ALA A 384 11.70 2.46 -6.33
C ALA A 384 11.03 3.49 -5.41
N GLN A 385 10.84 4.70 -5.94
CA GLN A 385 10.23 5.82 -5.23
C GLN A 385 8.70 5.71 -5.29
N ALA A 386 7.98 6.56 -4.53
CA ALA A 386 6.54 6.63 -4.63
C ALA A 386 6.08 6.89 -6.08
N GLY A 387 4.99 6.24 -6.49
CA GLY A 387 4.44 6.30 -7.86
C GLY A 387 5.13 5.36 -8.87
N ALA A 388 6.30 4.80 -8.56
CA ALA A 388 6.93 3.81 -9.43
C ALA A 388 6.17 2.48 -9.39
N SER A 389 6.09 1.78 -10.52
CA SER A 389 5.41 0.49 -10.58
C SER A 389 6.10 -0.59 -9.73
N CYS A 390 5.33 -1.47 -9.11
CA CYS A 390 5.81 -2.59 -8.31
C CYS A 390 4.94 -3.83 -8.46
N ARG A 391 5.48 -5.00 -8.15
CA ARG A 391 4.73 -6.27 -8.05
C ARG A 391 4.71 -6.81 -6.62
N GLN A 392 5.67 -6.38 -5.82
CA GLN A 392 5.83 -6.81 -4.43
C GLN A 392 6.40 -5.68 -3.58
N PRO A 393 6.18 -5.73 -2.24
CA PRO A 393 6.71 -4.74 -1.31
C PRO A 393 8.20 -4.43 -1.47
N THR A 394 9.03 -5.45 -1.73
CA THR A 394 10.49 -5.32 -1.85
C THR A 394 10.96 -4.57 -3.10
N ASP A 395 10.06 -4.24 -4.03
CA ASP A 395 10.41 -3.37 -5.16
C ASP A 395 10.51 -1.91 -4.70
N CYS A 396 9.79 -1.57 -3.63
CA CYS A 396 9.59 -0.21 -3.12
C CYS A 396 10.54 0.15 -1.99
N ARG A 397 11.04 1.39 -1.99
CA ARG A 397 11.87 1.94 -0.91
C ARG A 397 11.18 1.92 0.46
N SER A 398 9.87 2.10 0.47
CA SER A 398 9.03 2.05 1.67
C SER A 398 8.71 0.63 2.16
N ALA A 399 9.09 -0.39 1.40
CA ALA A 399 8.54 -1.73 1.51
C ALA A 399 6.99 -1.76 1.42
N ARG A 400 6.37 -0.83 0.69
CA ARG A 400 4.92 -0.76 0.48
C ARG A 400 4.59 -0.67 -1.00
N CYS A 401 3.97 -1.71 -1.52
CA CYS A 401 3.44 -1.78 -2.87
C CYS A 401 1.91 -1.88 -2.78
N LEU A 402 1.21 -0.88 -3.31
CA LEU A 402 -0.26 -0.90 -3.39
C LEU A 402 -0.63 -1.49 -4.75
N VAL A 403 -1.18 -2.70 -4.73
CA VAL A 403 -1.69 -3.38 -5.92
C VAL A 403 -3.21 -3.25 -5.90
N PRO A 404 -3.82 -2.49 -6.82
CA PRO A 404 -5.28 -2.40 -6.92
C PRO A 404 -5.91 -3.79 -7.10
N GLN A 405 -7.13 -3.96 -6.62
CA GLN A 405 -7.81 -5.24 -6.72
C GLN A 405 -8.03 -5.62 -8.19
N GLY A 406 -7.49 -6.77 -8.61
CA GLY A 406 -7.61 -7.26 -9.99
C GLY A 406 -6.46 -6.89 -10.92
N GLU A 407 -5.48 -6.13 -10.43
CA GLU A 407 -4.26 -5.78 -11.18
C GLU A 407 -3.07 -6.67 -10.78
N ASP A 408 -2.21 -7.00 -11.76
CA ASP A 408 -0.96 -7.73 -11.52
C ASP A 408 0.22 -6.80 -11.19
N GLN A 409 0.02 -5.49 -11.35
CA GLN A 409 1.00 -4.45 -11.10
C GLN A 409 0.40 -3.35 -10.23
N GLY A 410 1.10 -3.02 -9.17
CA GLY A 410 0.79 -1.92 -8.28
C GLY A 410 1.74 -0.75 -8.46
N PHE A 411 1.66 0.19 -7.52
CA PHE A 411 2.58 1.31 -7.41
C PHE A 411 3.13 1.42 -5.98
N CYS A 412 4.38 1.88 -5.90
CA CYS A 412 5.05 2.12 -4.65
C CYS A 412 4.39 3.30 -3.93
N LEU A 413 4.10 3.12 -2.65
CA LEU A 413 3.70 4.19 -1.75
C LEU A 413 4.91 4.63 -0.94
N ASP A 414 4.98 5.87 -0.48
CA ASP A 414 5.93 6.25 0.57
C ASP A 414 5.24 7.20 1.54
N SER A 415 5.68 7.19 2.80
CA SER A 415 5.22 8.20 3.75
C SER A 415 5.76 9.56 3.33
N CYS A 416 5.05 10.62 3.70
CA CYS A 416 5.52 11.99 3.49
C CYS A 416 5.06 12.89 4.62
N CYS A 417 5.73 14.01 4.80
CA CYS A 417 5.29 15.06 5.71
C CYS A 417 4.70 16.24 4.97
N GLY A 418 5.14 16.52 3.74
CA GLY A 418 4.59 17.58 2.92
C GLY A 418 4.81 17.32 1.45
N HIS A 419 4.15 18.11 0.59
CA HIS A 419 4.15 17.90 -0.85
C HIS A 419 5.57 17.89 -1.46
N SER A 420 6.50 18.70 -0.93
CA SER A 420 7.89 18.78 -1.41
C SER A 420 8.71 17.50 -1.23
N GLU A 421 8.21 16.52 -0.48
CA GLU A 421 8.90 15.25 -0.26
C GLU A 421 8.49 14.17 -1.24
N CYS A 422 7.43 14.40 -2.01
CA CYS A 422 7.00 13.51 -3.06
C CYS A 422 7.76 13.80 -4.35
N SER A 423 8.06 12.74 -5.10
CA SER A 423 8.79 12.78 -6.37
C SER A 423 7.85 12.73 -7.56
N GLY A 424 8.26 13.30 -8.69
CA GLY A 424 7.50 13.20 -9.94
C GLY A 424 6.19 13.98 -9.88
N THR A 425 5.08 13.32 -10.22
CA THR A 425 3.72 13.89 -10.18
C THR A 425 3.02 13.71 -8.84
N SER A 426 3.61 12.93 -7.93
CA SER A 426 2.96 12.53 -6.69
C SER A 426 2.76 13.70 -5.72
N VAL A 427 1.66 13.65 -4.97
CA VAL A 427 1.32 14.61 -3.91
C VAL A 427 1.24 13.93 -2.56
N CYS A 428 1.63 14.67 -1.53
CA CYS A 428 1.47 14.23 -0.16
C CYS A 428 0.02 14.44 0.28
N LEU A 429 -0.76 13.37 0.30
CA LEU A 429 -2.16 13.39 0.71
C LEU A 429 -2.32 12.69 2.05
N THR A 430 -3.22 13.22 2.88
CA THR A 430 -3.62 12.57 4.11
C THR A 430 -4.67 11.52 3.79
N ASN A 431 -4.42 10.27 4.16
CA ASN A 431 -5.31 9.16 3.92
C ASN A 431 -5.66 8.47 5.25
N PHE A 432 -6.86 7.90 5.31
CA PHE A 432 -7.33 7.16 6.47
C PHE A 432 -6.97 5.68 6.31
N LEU A 433 -6.14 5.17 7.21
CA LEU A 433 -5.89 3.74 7.31
C LEU A 433 -6.97 3.12 8.19
N GLU A 434 -7.87 2.39 7.53
CA GLU A 434 -8.85 1.55 8.20
C GLU A 434 -8.14 0.39 8.92
N GLY A 435 -8.46 0.20 10.20
CA GLY A 435 -7.92 -0.86 11.04
C GLY A 435 -7.94 -0.47 12.51
N PRO A 436 -7.76 -1.42 13.45
CA PRO A 436 -7.53 -1.11 14.85
C PRO A 436 -6.02 -1.01 15.15
N PRO A 437 -5.47 0.16 15.55
CA PRO A 437 -6.15 1.45 15.69
C PRO A 437 -6.27 2.21 14.36
N ALA A 438 -7.37 2.97 14.21
CA ALA A 438 -7.60 3.73 12.99
C ALA A 438 -6.70 4.96 12.99
N ALA A 439 -6.08 5.25 11.85
CA ALA A 439 -5.02 6.24 11.77
C ALA A 439 -5.15 7.14 10.56
N LEU A 440 -4.63 8.35 10.68
CA LEU A 440 -4.31 9.15 9.51
C LEU A 440 -2.83 8.94 9.19
N VAL A 441 -2.52 8.87 7.90
CA VAL A 441 -1.16 8.80 7.40
C VAL A 441 -1.04 9.71 6.21
N ASN A 442 0.08 10.41 6.12
CA ASN A 442 0.41 11.20 4.95
C ASN A 442 1.22 10.32 3.99
N LEU A 443 0.73 10.15 2.76
CA LEU A 443 1.34 9.30 1.74
C LEU A 443 1.55 10.06 0.44
N CYS A 444 2.67 9.78 -0.23
CA CYS A 444 2.85 10.21 -1.61
C CYS A 444 2.00 9.34 -2.53
N LEU A 445 0.96 9.94 -3.10
CA LEU A 445 0.05 9.31 -4.07
C LEU A 445 0.27 9.94 -5.46
N PRO A 446 0.30 9.14 -6.54
CA PRO A 446 0.65 9.57 -7.90
C PRO A 446 -0.22 10.66 -8.52
#